data_AF-B6BPU1-F1
#
_entry.id   AF-B6BPU1-F1
#
_cell.length_a   1.000
_cell.length_b   1.000
_cell.length_c   1.000
_cell.angle_alpha   90.00
_cell.angle_beta   90.00
_cell.angle_gamma   90.00
#
_symmetry.space_group_name_H-M   'P 1'
#
loop_
_entity.id
_entity.type
_entity.pdbx_description
1 polymer ?
#
loop_
_entity_poly.entity_id
_entity_poly.type
_entity_poly.pdbx_seq_one_letter_code
_entity_poly.pdbx_strand_id
1 'polypeptide(L)' 'MSGERGYSSYIKKKELLSDLKKEELTLINNISYLDHKNSLLSTNLDLDYVETLIRERFLFGKKEETIYIIKDNGK' A
#
# COMPACT_ATOMS: atom_id res chain seq x y z
N MET A 1 46.23 18.31 17.88
CA MET A 1 44.89 18.59 17.31
C MET A 1 44.44 17.64 16.16
N SER A 2 45.02 16.45 15.98
CA SER A 2 44.61 15.51 14.90
C SER A 2 43.67 14.39 15.39
N GLY A 3 43.83 13.92 16.64
CA GLY A 3 43.05 12.81 17.21
C GLY A 3 41.57 13.12 17.47
N GLU A 4 41.24 14.35 17.92
CA GLU A 4 39.85 14.76 18.16
C GLU A 4 38.99 14.74 16.90
N ARG A 5 39.59 15.02 15.73
CA ARG A 5 38.90 14.96 14.44
C ARG A 5 38.54 13.52 14.05
N GLY A 6 39.42 12.56 14.31
CA GLY A 6 39.16 11.13 14.12
C GLY A 6 38.06 10.62 15.04
N TYR A 7 38.12 10.98 16.32
CA TYR A 7 37.10 10.61 17.31
C TYR A 7 35.71 11.17 16.98
N SER A 8 35.64 12.44 16.58
CA SER A 8 34.39 13.09 16.16
C SER A 8 33.78 12.44 14.91
N SER A 9 34.62 12.02 13.96
CA SER A 9 34.17 11.30 12.76
C SER A 9 33.62 9.92 13.11
N TYR A 10 34.26 9.20 14.03
CA TYR A 10 33.81 7.89 14.48
C TYR A 10 32.42 7.95 15.15
N ILE A 11 32.18 8.93 16.03
CA ILE A 11 30.88 9.12 16.68
C ILE A 11 29.78 9.35 15.63
N LYS A 12 30.00 10.29 14.70
CA LYS A 12 29.03 10.60 13.64
C LYS A 12 28.68 9.39 12.78
N LYS A 13 29.68 8.58 12.41
CA LYS A 13 29.47 7.36 11.63
C LYS A 13 28.68 6.31 12.42
N LYS A 14 28.92 6.21 13.73
CA LYS A 14 28.20 5.28 14.61
C LYS A 14 26.72 5.68 14.77
N GLU A 15 26.44 6.97 14.90
CA GLU A 15 25.07 7.51 14.92
C GLU A 15 24.36 7.26 13.60
N LEU A 16 25.00 7.60 12.47
CA LEU A 16 24.48 7.33 11.14
C LEU A 16 24.15 5.84 10.94
N LEU A 17 25.03 4.94 11.38
CA LEU A 17 24.79 3.50 11.30
C LEU A 17 23.59 3.06 12.15
N SER A 18 23.42 3.64 13.34
CA SER A 18 22.26 3.38 14.20
C SER A 18 20.96 3.82 13.53
N ASP A 19 20.96 5.00 12.90
CA ASP A 19 19.76 5.53 12.25
C ASP A 19 19.38 4.74 11.01
N LEU A 20 20.37 4.37 10.18
CA LEU A 20 20.15 3.46 9.04
C LEU A 20 19.56 2.12 9.46
N LYS A 21 20.01 1.54 10.58
CA LYS A 21 19.44 0.29 11.12
C LYS A 21 17.99 0.45 11.57
N LYS A 22 17.64 1.60 12.14
CA LYS A 22 16.24 1.90 12.50
C LYS A 22 15.38 2.04 11.26
N GLU A 23 15.86 2.75 10.23
CA GLU A 23 15.18 2.89 8.94
C GLU A 23 14.99 1.55 8.23
N GLU A 24 16.00 0.68 8.27
CA GLU A 24 15.89 -0.68 7.72
C GLU A 24 14.76 -1.46 8.41
N LEU A 25 14.70 -1.43 9.74
CA LEU A 25 13.64 -2.10 10.50
C LEU A 25 12.25 -1.52 10.21
N THR A 26 12.12 -0.20 10.08
CA THR A 26 10.82 0.42 9.75
C THR A 26 10.38 0.05 8.34
N LEU A 27 11.30 0.00 7.38
CA LEU A 27 11.02 -0.43 6.01
C LEU A 27 10.59 -1.90 5.95
N ILE A 28 11.30 -2.80 6.64
CA ILE A 28 10.93 -4.22 6.71
C ILE A 28 9.53 -4.40 7.30
N ASN A 29 9.21 -3.68 8.37
CA ASN A 29 7.87 -3.71 8.98
C ASN A 29 6.80 -3.19 8.02
N ASN A 30 7.09 -2.12 7.28
CA ASN A 30 6.16 -1.58 6.28
C ASN A 30 5.92 -2.57 5.14
N ILE A 31 6.97 -3.23 4.64
CA ILE A 31 6.87 -4.27 3.60
C ILE A 31 6.01 -5.42 4.13
N SER A 32 6.31 -5.95 5.32
CA SER A 32 5.54 -7.03 5.92
C SER A 32 4.06 -6.68 6.11
N TYR A 33 3.77 -5.44 6.52
CA TYR A 33 2.40 -4.95 6.67
C TYR A 33 1.66 -4.86 5.33
N LEU A 34 2.33 -4.37 4.28
CA LEU A 34 1.77 -4.30 2.93
C LEU A 34 1.57 -5.70 2.34
N ASP A 35 2.53 -6.60 2.50
CA ASP A 35 2.44 -7.99 2.06
C ASP A 35 1.29 -8.71 2.75
N HIS A 36 1.11 -8.50 4.06
CA HIS A 36 -0.03 -9.06 4.78
C HIS A 36 -1.36 -8.54 4.25
N LYS A 37 -1.51 -7.22 4.03
CA LYS A 37 -2.72 -6.64 3.41
C LYS A 37 -2.96 -7.19 2.01
N ASN A 38 -1.93 -7.29 1.20
CA ASN A 38 -2.02 -7.83 -0.16
C ASN A 38 -2.40 -9.32 -0.12
N SER A 39 -1.87 -10.09 0.83
CA SER A 39 -2.26 -11.47 1.07
C SER A 39 -3.74 -11.59 1.49
N LEU A 40 -4.25 -10.68 2.31
CA LEU A 40 -5.68 -10.68 2.68
C LEU A 40 -6.58 -10.38 1.48
N LEU A 41 -6.15 -9.49 0.58
CA LEU A 41 -6.87 -9.18 -0.65
C LEU A 41 -6.74 -10.29 -1.69
N SER A 42 -5.62 -11.03 -1.74
CA SER A 42 -5.38 -12.04 -2.77
C SER A 42 -5.88 -13.44 -2.41
N THR A 43 -5.96 -13.78 -1.12
CA THR A 43 -6.28 -15.16 -0.69
C THR A 43 -7.76 -15.50 -0.83
N ASN A 44 -8.66 -14.52 -0.74
CA ASN A 44 -10.11 -14.70 -0.93
C ASN A 44 -10.74 -13.42 -1.51
N LEU A 45 -10.20 -12.90 -2.63
CA LEU A 45 -10.88 -11.83 -3.34
C LEU A 45 -12.23 -12.37 -3.82
N ASP A 46 -13.31 -11.96 -3.15
CA ASP A 46 -14.65 -12.31 -3.59
C ASP A 46 -14.87 -11.64 -4.96
N LEU A 47 -14.81 -12.46 -6.01
CA LEU A 47 -14.93 -12.02 -7.39
C LEU A 47 -16.27 -11.31 -7.61
N ASP A 48 -17.32 -11.76 -6.90
CA ASP A 48 -18.65 -11.18 -6.95
C ASP A 48 -18.67 -9.80 -6.28
N TYR A 49 -17.92 -9.61 -5.20
CA TYR A 49 -17.75 -8.30 -4.55
C TYR A 49 -17.00 -7.32 -5.45
N VAL A 50 -15.93 -7.75 -6.12
CA VAL A 50 -15.19 -6.90 -7.07
C VAL A 50 -16.04 -6.58 -8.31
N GLU A 51 -16.78 -7.56 -8.82
CA GLU A 51 -17.75 -7.37 -9.91
C GLU A 51 -18.83 -6.35 -9.50
N THR A 52 -19.34 -6.43 -8.26
CA THR A 52 -20.31 -5.46 -7.70
C THR A 52 -19.75 -4.05 -7.68
N LEU A 53 -18.53 -3.84 -7.17
CA LEU A 53 -17.89 -2.53 -7.14
C LEU A 53 -17.66 -1.95 -8.55
N ILE A 54 -17.27 -2.80 -9.52
CA ILE A 54 -17.10 -2.38 -10.92
C ILE A 54 -18.45 -1.97 -11.53
N ARG A 55 -19.52 -2.73 -11.29
CA ARG A 55 -20.88 -2.42 -11.76
C ARG A 55 -21.40 -1.10 -11.18
N GLU A 56 -21.18 -0.85 -9.89
CA GLU A 56 -21.58 0.40 -9.23
C GLU A 56 -20.84 1.64 -9.77
N ARG A 57 -19.51 1.52 -9.96
CA ARG A 57 -18.67 2.68 -10.28
C ARG A 57 -18.60 3.01 -11.76
N PHE A 58 -18.72 2.01 -12.62
CA PHE A 58 -18.48 2.18 -14.05
C PHE A 58 -19.68 1.84 -14.94
N LEU A 59 -20.84 1.46 -14.37
CA LEU A 59 -22.01 0.96 -15.12
C LEU A 59 -21.60 -0.09 -16.18
N PHE A 60 -20.64 -0.96 -15.84
CA PHE A 60 -20.15 -1.99 -16.76
C PHE A 60 -21.10 -3.19 -16.77
N GLY A 61 -21.43 -3.67 -17.96
CA GLY A 61 -22.18 -4.91 -18.17
C GLY A 61 -21.38 -5.92 -19.00
N LYS A 62 -21.77 -7.18 -18.97
CA LYS A 62 -21.18 -8.22 -19.84
C LYS A 62 -21.64 -8.01 -21.29
N LYS A 63 -20.89 -8.55 -22.25
CA LYS A 63 -21.10 -8.33 -23.70
C LYS A 63 -22.51 -8.67 -24.21
N GLU A 64 -23.25 -9.52 -23.49
CA GLU A 64 -24.62 -9.95 -23.83
C GLU A 64 -25.69 -9.41 -22.85
N GLU A 65 -25.31 -8.52 -21.92
CA GLU A 65 -26.24 -7.91 -20.96
C GLU A 65 -26.83 -6.60 -21.50
N THR A 66 -28.11 -6.36 -21.24
CA THR A 66 -28.79 -5.08 -21.54
C THR A 66 -28.93 -4.27 -20.25
N ILE A 67 -28.33 -3.08 -20.20
CA ILE A 67 -28.35 -2.21 -19.02
C ILE A 67 -29.50 -1.20 -19.13
N TYR A 68 -30.37 -1.15 -18.13
CA TYR A 68 -31.45 -0.17 -18.04
C TYR A 68 -31.11 0.90 -16.99
N ILE A 69 -30.99 2.15 -17.42
CA ILE A 69 -30.84 3.30 -16.52
C ILE A 69 -32.23 3.88 -16.29
N ILE A 70 -32.81 3.61 -15.12
CA ILE A 70 -34.09 4.19 -14.72
C ILE A 70 -33.79 5.56 -14.09
N LYS A 71 -34.24 6.62 -14.76
CA LYS A 71 -34.25 7.97 -14.19
C LYS A 71 -35.66 8.28 -13.72
N ASP A 72 -35.82 8.50 -12.42
CA ASP A 72 -37.07 9.06 -11.91
C ASP A 72 -37.12 10.55 -12.26
N ASN A 73 -37.93 10.87 -13.27
CA ASN A 73 -38.24 12.25 -13.61
C ASN A 73 -39.38 12.67 -12.67
N GLY A 74 -39.01 12.98 -11.42
CA GLY A 74 -39.93 13.24 -10.32
C GLY A 74 -41.19 13.98 -10.77
N LYS A 75 -42.35 13.37 -10.51
CA LYS A 75 -43.65 14.03 -10.57
C LYS A 75 -43.84 14.97 -9.39
#